data_AF-A0A377N7J3-F1
#
_entry.id   AF-A0A377N7J3-F1
#
_cell.length_a   1.000
_cell.length_b   1.000
_cell.length_c   1.000
_cell.angle_alpha   90.00
_cell.angle_beta   90.00
_cell.angle_gamma   90.00
#
_symmetry.space_group_name_H-M   'P 1'
#
loop_
_entity.id
_entity.type
_entity.pdbx_description
1 polymer ?
#
loop_
_entity_poly.entity_id
_entity_poly.type
_entity_poly.pdbx_seq_one_letter_code
_entity_poly.pdbx_strand_id
1 'polypeptide(L)'
;MAQNYLPAIKDGDKRVLVVDGEPVPYCLARIPAQGETRGNLAAGGRGEARPLSESDWAIARKVAPILKEKGLIFVGLDIIGDRLTEINVTSPTCAREIEAAFPISVTGMLMDAIEKRLANR
;
A
#
# COMPACT_ATOMS: atom_id res chain seq x y z
N MET A 1 12.36 16.97 -6.45
CA MET A 1 12.81 15.56 -6.43
C MET A 1 12.85 15.05 -7.87
N ALA A 2 13.84 14.25 -8.24
CA ALA A 2 13.91 13.61 -9.55
C ALA A 2 14.17 12.11 -9.36
N GLN A 3 13.50 11.28 -10.16
CA GLN A 3 13.64 9.83 -10.19
C GLN A 3 13.71 9.39 -11.66
N ASN A 4 14.42 8.31 -11.96
CA ASN A 4 14.37 7.70 -13.28
C ASN A 4 12.97 7.14 -13.56
N TYR A 5 12.55 7.15 -14.82
CA TYR A 5 11.28 6.54 -15.22
C TYR A 5 11.31 5.03 -14.98
N LEU A 6 10.19 4.48 -14.50
CA LEU A 6 10.00 3.05 -14.24
C LEU A 6 8.96 2.49 -15.24
N PRO A 7 9.38 1.79 -16.31
CA PRO A 7 8.47 1.26 -17.33
C PRO A 7 7.40 0.29 -16.80
N ALA A 8 7.64 -0.33 -15.64
CA ALA A 8 6.70 -1.21 -14.96
C ALA A 8 5.41 -0.49 -14.48
N ILE A 9 5.34 0.85 -14.54
CA ILE A 9 4.11 1.60 -14.25
C ILE A 9 2.92 1.16 -15.12
N LYS A 10 3.19 0.64 -16.32
CA LYS A 10 2.17 0.04 -17.19
C LYS A 10 1.41 -1.12 -16.54
N ASP A 11 2.05 -1.82 -15.60
CA ASP A 11 1.47 -2.96 -14.86
C ASP A 11 0.78 -2.51 -13.57
N GLY A 12 0.89 -1.21 -13.24
CA GLY A 12 0.23 -0.53 -12.14
C GLY A 12 1.19 -0.06 -11.04
N ASP A 13 0.85 1.10 -10.48
CA ASP A 13 1.41 1.59 -9.23
C ASP A 13 0.66 0.96 -8.05
N LYS A 14 1.30 -0.01 -7.39
CA LYS A 14 0.70 -0.82 -6.33
C LYS A 14 0.69 -0.04 -5.01
N ARG A 15 -0.52 0.16 -4.47
CA ARG A 15 -0.74 0.58 -3.09
C ARG A 15 -0.72 -0.63 -2.17
N VAL A 16 0.36 -0.81 -1.43
CA VAL A 16 0.48 -1.82 -0.36
C VAL A 16 0.19 -1.16 0.99
N LEU A 17 -0.78 -1.67 1.73
CA LEU A 17 -1.09 -1.15 3.07
C LEU A 17 -0.27 -1.89 4.13
N VAL A 18 0.20 -1.17 5.13
CA VAL A 18 0.88 -1.72 6.31
C VAL A 18 0.15 -1.23 7.56
N VAL A 19 -0.24 -2.17 8.42
CA VAL A 19 -0.96 -1.92 9.67
C VAL A 19 -0.09 -2.34 10.85
N ASP A 20 0.36 -1.39 11.64
CA ASP A 20 1.20 -1.60 12.83
C ASP A 20 2.45 -2.47 12.58
N GLY A 21 3.07 -2.30 11.42
CA GLY A 21 4.22 -3.11 10.99
C GLY A 21 3.85 -4.44 10.32
N GLU A 22 2.58 -4.74 10.10
CA GLU A 22 2.13 -5.93 9.38
C GLU A 22 1.63 -5.55 7.98
N PRO A 23 2.28 -6.00 6.90
CA PRO A 23 1.77 -5.79 5.54
C PRO A 23 0.44 -6.52 5.33
N VAL A 24 -0.55 -5.82 4.77
CA VAL A 24 -1.79 -6.43 4.28
C VAL A 24 -1.44 -7.34 3.09
N PRO A 25 -1.90 -8.59 3.03
CA PRO A 25 -1.48 -9.58 2.02
C PRO A 25 -1.99 -9.29 0.59
N TYR A 26 -2.75 -8.21 0.42
CA TYR A 26 -3.27 -7.74 -0.85
C TYR A 26 -2.94 -6.25 -1.04
N CYS A 27 -2.84 -5.85 -2.29
CA CYS A 27 -2.63 -4.47 -2.71
C CYS A 27 -3.67 -4.04 -3.74
N LEU A 28 -3.71 -2.74 -4.03
CA LEU A 28 -4.42 -2.21 -5.19
C LEU A 28 -3.40 -1.72 -6.22
N ALA A 29 -3.26 -2.42 -7.35
CA ALA A 29 -2.51 -1.95 -8.50
C ALA A 29 -3.32 -0.86 -9.21
N ARG A 30 -2.78 0.35 -9.30
CA ARG A 30 -3.45 1.49 -9.94
C ARG A 30 -2.84 1.71 -11.32
N ILE A 31 -3.56 1.26 -12.35
CA ILE A 31 -3.08 1.20 -13.73
C ILE A 31 -3.45 2.51 -14.44
N PRO A 32 -2.48 3.22 -15.07
CA PRO A 32 -2.76 4.46 -15.78
C PRO A 32 -3.80 4.29 -16.89
N ALA A 33 -4.58 5.35 -17.15
CA ALA A 33 -5.44 5.40 -18.32
C ALA A 33 -4.62 5.52 -19.61
N GLN A 34 -5.20 5.19 -20.75
CA GLN A 34 -4.52 5.34 -22.04
C GLN A 34 -4.11 6.79 -22.27
N GLY A 35 -2.81 7.02 -22.52
CA GLY A 35 -2.26 8.36 -22.73
C GLY A 35 -1.91 9.13 -21.45
N GLU A 36 -2.15 8.56 -20.27
CA GLU A 36 -1.77 9.14 -18.98
C GLU A 36 -0.55 8.40 -18.42
N THR A 37 0.34 9.15 -17.74
CA THR A 37 1.57 8.59 -17.14
C THR A 37 1.39 8.26 -15.66
N ARG A 38 0.37 8.84 -15.02
CA ARG A 38 0.05 8.65 -13.60
C ARG A 38 -0.90 7.49 -13.40
N GLY A 39 -0.58 6.61 -12.45
CA GLY A 39 -1.44 5.47 -12.10
C GLY A 39 -2.61 5.83 -11.17
N ASN A 40 -2.58 6.98 -10.49
CA ASN A 40 -3.50 7.31 -9.40
C ASN A 40 -4.98 7.26 -9.84
N LEU A 41 -5.86 6.73 -8.96
CA LEU A 41 -7.31 6.67 -9.20
C LEU A 41 -7.91 8.06 -9.46
N ALA A 42 -7.42 9.08 -8.76
CA ALA A 42 -7.85 10.47 -8.94
C ALA A 42 -7.57 11.04 -10.35
N ALA A 43 -6.63 10.45 -11.09
CA ALA A 43 -6.31 10.81 -12.47
C ALA A 43 -7.03 9.90 -13.49
N GLY A 44 -8.02 9.10 -13.06
CA GLY A 44 -8.74 8.17 -13.92
C GLY A 44 -8.08 6.80 -14.07
N GLY A 45 -7.07 6.48 -13.25
CA GLY A 45 -6.46 5.15 -13.22
C GLY A 45 -7.45 4.07 -12.78
N ARG A 46 -7.31 2.86 -13.31
CA ARG A 46 -8.11 1.70 -12.94
C ARG A 46 -7.45 0.97 -11.77
N GLY A 47 -8.20 0.78 -10.68
CA GLY A 47 -7.77 -0.06 -9.56
C GLY A 47 -7.98 -1.54 -9.84
N GLU A 48 -6.98 -2.36 -9.58
CA GLU A 48 -7.05 -3.81 -9.66
C GLU A 48 -6.44 -4.42 -8.39
N ALA A 49 -7.28 -5.08 -7.59
CA ALA A 49 -6.81 -5.70 -6.35
C ALA A 49 -6.04 -6.99 -6.66
N ARG A 50 -4.88 -7.18 -6.03
CA ARG A 50 -3.99 -8.33 -6.27
C ARG A 50 -3.36 -8.82 -4.96
N PRO A 51 -3.04 -10.12 -4.82
CA PRO A 51 -2.12 -10.59 -3.79
C PRO A 51 -0.76 -9.91 -3.93
N LEU A 52 -0.06 -9.70 -2.81
CA LEU A 52 1.33 -9.22 -2.85
C LEU A 52 2.24 -10.21 -3.57
N SER A 53 3.10 -9.71 -4.46
CA SER A 53 4.19 -10.51 -5.02
C SER A 53 5.29 -10.74 -3.97
N GLU A 54 6.24 -11.63 -4.27
CA GLU A 54 7.42 -11.83 -3.41
C GLU A 54 8.23 -10.54 -3.22
N SER A 55 8.36 -9.72 -4.28
CA SER A 55 9.04 -8.42 -4.21
C SER A 55 8.28 -7.41 -3.34
N ASP A 56 6.95 -7.40 -3.39
CA ASP A 56 6.12 -6.56 -2.52
C ASP A 56 6.30 -6.95 -1.06
N TRP A 57 6.26 -8.25 -0.75
CA TRP A 57 6.54 -8.78 0.58
C TRP A 57 7.93 -8.38 1.07
N ALA A 58 8.95 -8.53 0.23
CA ALA A 58 10.32 -8.19 0.58
C ALA A 58 10.49 -6.70 0.92
N ILE A 59 9.90 -5.81 0.12
CA ILE A 59 9.92 -4.36 0.36
C ILE A 59 9.16 -4.02 1.64
N ALA A 60 7.92 -4.51 1.77
CA ALA A 60 7.06 -4.17 2.90
C ALA A 60 7.68 -4.64 4.22
N ARG A 61 8.18 -5.89 4.29
CA ARG A 61 8.86 -6.43 5.48
C ARG A 61 10.15 -5.70 5.84
N LYS A 62 10.86 -5.13 4.86
CA LYS A 62 12.07 -4.34 5.12
C LYS A 62 11.74 -2.99 5.77
N VAL A 63 10.64 -2.36 5.38
CA VAL A 63 10.25 -1.02 5.86
C VAL A 63 9.41 -1.09 7.14
N ALA A 64 8.59 -2.12 7.28
CA ALA A 64 7.59 -2.24 8.34
C ALA A 64 8.11 -2.12 9.79
N PRO A 65 9.28 -2.68 10.17
CA PRO A 65 9.82 -2.50 11.52
C PRO A 65 10.06 -1.03 11.88
N ILE A 66 10.56 -0.25 10.93
CA ILE A 66 10.86 1.18 11.10
C ILE A 66 9.55 1.98 11.25
N LEU A 67 8.51 1.62 10.49
CA LEU A 67 7.19 2.25 10.61
C LEU A 67 6.61 2.02 12.01
N LYS A 68 6.71 0.78 12.52
CA LYS A 68 6.23 0.40 13.85
C LYS A 68 6.97 1.14 14.96
N GLU A 69 8.30 1.18 14.88
CA GLU A 69 9.17 1.91 15.82
C GLU A 69 8.80 3.40 15.89
N LYS A 70 8.50 4.02 14.75
CA LYS A 70 8.09 5.43 14.66
C LYS A 70 6.63 5.68 15.04
N GLY A 71 5.85 4.65 15.38
CA GLY A 71 4.44 4.77 15.70
C GLY A 71 3.56 5.11 14.49
N LEU A 72 4.01 4.81 13.27
CA LEU A 72 3.23 4.97 12.05
C LEU A 72 2.31 3.75 11.90
N ILE A 73 1.13 3.82 12.51
CA ILE A 73 0.21 2.68 12.67
C ILE A 73 -0.46 2.31 11.34
N PHE A 74 -0.78 3.26 10.47
CA PHE A 74 -1.45 3.00 9.21
C PHE A 74 -0.73 3.71 8.07
N VAL A 75 -0.11 2.93 7.17
CA VAL A 75 0.78 3.44 6.13
C VAL A 75 0.43 2.83 4.78
N GLY A 76 0.49 3.64 3.73
CA GLY A 76 0.44 3.18 2.35
C GLY A 76 1.81 3.26 1.70
N LEU A 77 2.32 2.15 1.19
CA LEU A 77 3.52 2.10 0.37
C LEU A 77 3.11 2.11 -1.10
N ASP A 78 3.75 2.96 -1.90
CA ASP A 78 3.57 2.99 -3.35
C ASP A 78 4.76 2.28 -4.00
N ILE A 79 4.46 1.23 -4.77
CA ILE A 79 5.45 0.33 -5.37
C ILE A 79 5.18 0.18 -6.86
N ILE A 80 6.17 0.52 -7.68
CA ILE A 80 6.16 0.27 -9.14
C ILE A 80 7.18 -0.81 -9.46
N GLY A 81 6.73 -1.93 -10.01
CA GLY A 81 7.58 -3.11 -10.24
C GLY A 81 8.15 -3.65 -8.92
N ASP A 82 9.46 -3.50 -8.74
CA ASP A 82 10.24 -3.90 -7.57
C ASP A 82 10.86 -2.69 -6.81
N ARG A 83 10.35 -1.48 -7.05
CA ARG A 83 10.85 -0.24 -6.44
C ARG A 83 9.79 0.42 -5.58
N LEU A 84 10.18 0.75 -4.34
CA LEU A 84 9.43 1.65 -3.48
C LEU A 84 9.60 3.09 -3.97
N THR A 85 8.51 3.77 -4.29
CA THR A 85 8.55 5.14 -4.83
C THR A 85 8.14 6.18 -3.80
N GLU A 86 7.17 5.86 -2.93
CA GLU A 86 6.64 6.78 -1.91
C GLU A 86 6.14 6.03 -0.66
N ILE A 87 6.13 6.73 0.49
CA ILE A 87 5.55 6.28 1.75
C ILE A 87 4.50 7.30 2.21
N ASN A 88 3.24 6.91 2.17
CA ASN A 88 2.09 7.73 2.57
C ASN A 88 1.72 7.49 4.04
N VAL A 89 1.88 8.52 4.87
CA VAL A 89 1.70 8.43 6.34
C VAL A 89 0.56 9.30 6.89
N THR A 90 -0.10 10.09 6.04
CA THR A 90 -1.13 11.06 6.47
C THR A 90 -2.53 10.48 6.38
N SER A 91 -2.97 10.13 5.18
CA SER A 91 -4.30 9.57 4.92
C SER A 91 -4.24 8.56 3.76
N PRO A 92 -3.53 7.43 3.93
CA PRO A 92 -3.48 6.40 2.90
C PRO A 92 -4.88 5.80 2.68
N THR A 93 -5.26 5.65 1.40
CA THR A 93 -6.56 5.10 0.95
C THR A 93 -6.39 3.71 0.31
N CYS A 94 -7.40 3.22 -0.42
CA CYS A 94 -7.49 1.93 -1.13
C CYS A 94 -7.98 0.74 -0.29
N ALA A 95 -8.33 0.93 0.99
CA ALA A 95 -8.84 -0.16 1.82
C ALA A 95 -10.17 -0.73 1.28
N ARG A 96 -11.09 0.13 0.83
CA ARG A 96 -12.41 -0.27 0.33
C ARG A 96 -12.32 -1.21 -0.87
N GLU A 97 -11.49 -0.86 -1.84
CA GLU A 97 -11.31 -1.61 -3.08
C GLU A 97 -10.65 -2.97 -2.83
N ILE A 98 -9.73 -3.03 -1.86
CA ILE A 98 -9.10 -4.29 -1.43
C ILE A 98 -10.11 -5.19 -0.70
N GLU A 99 -10.83 -4.65 0.29
CA GLU A 99 -11.85 -5.39 1.06
C GLU A 99 -13.03 -5.85 0.17
N ALA A 100 -13.34 -5.12 -0.91
CA ALA A 100 -14.38 -5.54 -1.86
C ALA A 100 -13.95 -6.75 -2.71
N ALA A 101 -12.66 -6.96 -2.93
CA ALA A 101 -12.13 -8.00 -3.80
C ALA A 101 -11.68 -9.27 -3.04
N PHE A 102 -11.31 -9.14 -1.77
CA PHE A 102 -10.76 -10.23 -0.98
C PHE A 102 -11.45 -10.36 0.39
N PRO A 103 -11.53 -11.58 0.96
CA PRO A 103 -12.10 -11.80 2.29
C PRO A 103 -11.14 -11.36 3.40
N ILE A 104 -10.93 -10.05 3.51
CA ILE A 104 -10.07 -9.41 4.52
C ILE A 104 -10.75 -8.17 5.08
N SER A 105 -10.42 -7.81 6.33
CA SER A 105 -10.84 -6.56 6.95
C SER A 105 -9.60 -5.76 7.34
N VAL A 106 -9.19 -4.83 6.47
CA VAL A 106 -8.08 -3.90 6.72
C VAL A 106 -8.44 -2.98 7.89
N THR A 107 -9.69 -2.53 7.92
CA THR A 107 -10.22 -1.73 9.02
C THR A 107 -10.23 -2.50 10.35
N GLY A 108 -10.59 -3.79 10.35
CA GLY A 108 -10.49 -4.67 11.50
C GLY A 108 -9.05 -4.79 12.00
N MET A 109 -8.09 -5.08 11.11
CA MET A 109 -6.66 -5.11 11.46
C MET A 109 -6.20 -3.81 12.12
N LEU A 110 -6.66 -2.65 11.62
CA LEU A 110 -6.31 -1.34 12.17
C LEU A 110 -6.89 -1.13 13.56
N MET A 111 -8.17 -1.46 13.77
CA MET A 111 -8.81 -1.34 15.08
C MET A 111 -8.17 -2.29 16.10
N ASP A 112 -7.87 -3.53 15.73
CA ASP A 112 -7.15 -4.49 16.58
C ASP A 112 -5.79 -3.93 17.02
N ALA A 113 -5.07 -3.28 16.11
CA ALA A 113 -3.79 -2.66 16.42
C ALA A 113 -3.93 -1.47 17.38
N ILE A 114 -4.97 -0.64 17.21
CA ILE A 114 -5.28 0.48 18.10
C ILE A 114 -5.62 -0.05 19.50
N GLU A 115 -6.51 -1.04 19.61
CA GLU A 115 -6.90 -1.66 20.88
C GLU A 115 -5.70 -2.22 21.64
N LYS A 116 -4.83 -2.99 20.96
CA LYS A 116 -3.59 -3.52 21.55
C LYS A 116 -2.67 -2.42 22.07
N ARG A 117 -2.53 -1.31 21.33
CA ARG A 117 -1.70 -0.17 21.76
C ARG A 117 -2.30 0.58 22.95
N LEU A 118 -3.63 0.67 23.04
CA LEU A 118 -4.32 1.28 24.18
C LEU A 118 -4.24 0.40 25.42
N ALA A 119 -4.30 -0.92 25.28
CA ALA A 119 -4.15 -1.87 26.39
C ALA A 119 -2.73 -1.93 26.98
N ASN A 120 -1.72 -1.59 26.18
CA ASN A 120 -0.30 -1.58 26.57
C ASN A 120 0.19 -0.21 27.09
N ARG A 121 -0.72 0.74 27.32
CA ARG A 121 -0.45 2.04 27.95
C ARG A 121 -0.78 2.01 29.42
#